data_AF-A0A7V4QBB1-F1
#
_entry.id   AF-A0A7V4QBB1-F1
#
_cell.length_a   1.000
_cell.length_b   1.000
_cell.length_c   1.000
_cell.angle_alpha   90.00
_cell.angle_beta   90.00
_cell.angle_gamma   90.00
#
_symmetry.space_group_name_H-M   'P 1'
#
loop_
_entity.id
_entity.type
_entity.pdbx_description
1 polymer ?
#
loop_
_entity_poly.entity_id
_entity_poly.type
_entity_poly.pdbx_seq_one_letter_code
_entity_poly.pdbx_strand_id
1 'polypeptide(L)'
;MLAIKEIVEKFEVSRATLHNWKTTKPKLYDYLRNYDGKNDEFRDMKIVMEKYICERVGEFEYAEIEFLLAVSLTFDNLEAIKNIQNIFIDATAKEIKSKAKAILDIFAKLERLNIIEKYIFVERYRAVKNQLKKTKEDKGDLVRYYFKPFLTKN
;
A
#
# COMPACT_ATOMS: atom_id res chain seq x y z
N MET A 1 17.71 -3.76 -12.63
CA MET A 1 17.21 -3.94 -14.00
C MET A 1 18.12 -4.96 -14.68
N LEU A 2 17.58 -6.11 -15.07
CA LEU A 2 18.37 -7.16 -15.74
C LEU A 2 18.81 -6.70 -17.12
N ALA A 3 20.04 -7.03 -17.53
CA ALA A 3 20.51 -6.95 -18.89
C ALA A 3 19.72 -7.89 -19.83
N ILE A 4 19.70 -7.58 -21.15
CA ILE A 4 18.95 -8.39 -22.13
C ILE A 4 19.44 -9.84 -22.14
N LYS A 5 20.76 -10.04 -21.98
CA LYS A 5 21.39 -11.36 -21.92
C LYS A 5 20.89 -12.17 -20.72
N GLU A 6 20.80 -11.54 -19.56
CA GLU A 6 20.30 -12.18 -18.32
C GLU A 6 18.82 -12.59 -18.45
N ILE A 7 17.99 -11.79 -19.13
CA ILE A 7 16.58 -12.12 -19.37
C ILE A 7 16.45 -13.32 -20.32
N VAL A 8 17.23 -13.31 -21.41
CA VAL A 8 17.24 -14.38 -22.42
C VAL A 8 17.66 -15.72 -21.81
N GLU A 9 18.70 -15.70 -20.97
CA GLU A 9 19.20 -16.89 -20.28
C GLU A 9 18.22 -17.38 -19.20
N LYS A 10 17.65 -16.46 -18.41
CA LYS A 10 16.80 -16.81 -17.26
C LYS A 10 15.39 -17.27 -17.65
N PHE A 11 14.79 -16.66 -18.67
CA PHE A 11 13.41 -16.93 -19.07
C PHE A 11 13.32 -17.72 -20.37
N GLU A 12 14.46 -18.27 -20.84
CA GLU A 12 14.56 -19.11 -22.03
C GLU A 12 13.87 -18.48 -23.26
N VAL A 13 13.99 -17.16 -23.41
CA VAL A 13 13.34 -16.39 -24.47
C VAL A 13 14.37 -15.89 -25.47
N SER A 14 14.08 -16.00 -26.77
CA SER A 14 15.00 -15.49 -27.79
C SER A 14 15.14 -13.96 -27.73
N ARG A 15 16.32 -13.43 -28.10
CA ARG A 15 16.54 -11.98 -28.23
C ARG A 15 15.54 -11.31 -29.18
N ALA A 16 15.20 -11.97 -30.28
CA ALA A 16 14.26 -11.46 -31.27
C ALA A 16 12.85 -11.33 -30.68
N THR A 17 12.40 -12.36 -29.95
CA THR A 17 11.11 -12.37 -29.24
C THR A 17 11.05 -11.26 -28.19
N LEU A 18 12.11 -11.11 -27.38
CA LEU A 18 12.17 -10.07 -26.35
C LEU A 18 12.18 -8.65 -26.96
N HIS A 19 12.88 -8.45 -28.08
CA HIS A 19 12.85 -7.17 -28.80
C HIS A 19 11.46 -6.85 -29.36
N ASN A 20 10.77 -7.84 -29.92
CA ASN A 20 9.39 -7.69 -30.40
C ASN A 20 8.45 -7.28 -29.25
N TRP A 21 8.62 -7.87 -28.06
CA TRP A 21 7.77 -7.54 -26.91
C TRP A 21 7.91 -6.10 -26.40
N LYS A 22 8.95 -5.35 -26.77
CA LYS A 22 9.01 -3.90 -26.50
C LYS A 22 7.79 -3.16 -27.04
N THR A 23 7.30 -3.57 -28.22
CA THR A 23 6.19 -2.91 -28.90
C THR A 23 4.90 -3.69 -28.77
N THR A 24 4.96 -5.03 -28.84
CA THR A 24 3.74 -5.87 -28.84
C THR A 24 3.25 -6.22 -27.44
N LYS A 25 4.13 -6.24 -26.43
CA LYS A 25 3.79 -6.57 -25.04
C LYS A 25 4.58 -5.71 -24.04
N PRO A 26 4.47 -4.37 -24.09
CA PRO A 26 5.35 -3.45 -23.35
C PRO A 26 5.34 -3.70 -21.83
N LYS A 27 4.17 -4.02 -21.25
CA LYS A 27 4.06 -4.36 -19.81
C LYS A 27 4.86 -5.62 -19.42
N LEU A 28 4.85 -6.64 -20.28
CA LEU A 28 5.60 -7.87 -20.06
C LEU A 28 7.10 -7.62 -20.25
N TYR A 29 7.47 -6.83 -21.26
CA TYR A 29 8.85 -6.42 -21.47
C TYR A 29 9.40 -5.66 -20.25
N ASP A 30 8.65 -4.68 -19.74
CA ASP A 30 9.04 -3.91 -18.56
C ASP A 30 9.12 -4.78 -17.31
N TYR A 31 8.20 -5.74 -17.14
CA TYR A 31 8.24 -6.70 -16.04
C TYR A 31 9.54 -7.52 -16.08
N LEU A 32 9.86 -8.14 -17.22
CA LEU A 32 11.08 -8.94 -17.37
C LEU A 32 12.34 -8.10 -17.19
N ARG A 33 12.33 -6.85 -17.67
CA ARG A 33 13.44 -5.92 -17.57
C ARG A 33 13.70 -5.48 -16.12
N ASN A 34 12.65 -5.34 -15.33
CA ASN A 34 12.71 -4.95 -13.92
C ASN A 34 12.68 -6.13 -12.95
N TYR A 35 12.71 -7.36 -13.47
CA TYR A 35 12.74 -8.56 -12.64
C TYR A 35 14.01 -8.57 -11.78
N ASP A 36 13.86 -8.70 -10.47
CA ASP A 36 14.95 -8.66 -9.49
C ASP A 36 15.08 -9.96 -8.69
N GLY A 37 14.31 -11.00 -9.02
CA GLY A 37 14.26 -12.29 -8.31
C GLY A 37 13.55 -12.21 -6.95
N LYS A 38 13.71 -11.10 -6.24
CA LYS A 38 13.10 -10.84 -4.93
C LYS A 38 11.57 -10.82 -4.97
N ASN A 39 10.99 -10.39 -6.08
CA ASN A 39 9.53 -10.39 -6.24
C ASN A 39 8.91 -11.79 -6.21
N ASP A 40 9.64 -12.84 -6.61
CA ASP A 40 9.14 -14.23 -6.53
C ASP A 40 9.34 -14.83 -5.12
N GLU A 41 10.47 -14.54 -4.46
CA GLU A 41 10.77 -15.05 -3.11
C GLU A 41 9.75 -14.62 -2.04
N PHE A 42 9.15 -13.44 -2.20
CA PHE A 42 8.13 -12.92 -1.28
C PHE A 42 6.71 -12.95 -1.86
N ARG A 43 6.53 -13.52 -3.06
CA ARG A 43 5.23 -13.54 -3.73
C ARG A 43 4.18 -14.28 -2.90
N ASP A 44 4.53 -15.46 -2.43
CA ASP A 44 3.62 -16.29 -1.64
C ASP A 44 3.29 -15.62 -0.31
N MET A 45 4.28 -15.01 0.35
CA MET A 45 4.07 -14.23 1.56
C MET A 45 3.11 -13.06 1.32
N LYS A 46 3.28 -12.34 0.21
CA LYS A 46 2.38 -11.25 -0.17
C LYS A 46 0.95 -11.74 -0.45
N ILE A 47 0.80 -12.88 -1.11
CA ILE A 47 -0.51 -13.51 -1.34
C ILE A 47 -1.16 -13.89 -0.01
N VAL A 48 -0.40 -14.49 0.92
CA VAL A 48 -0.88 -14.86 2.25
C VAL A 48 -1.33 -13.63 3.03
N MET A 49 -0.52 -12.57 3.06
CA MET A 49 -0.88 -11.31 3.74
C MET A 49 -2.15 -10.67 3.15
N GLU A 50 -2.30 -10.70 1.82
CA GLU A 50 -3.49 -10.13 1.16
C GLU A 50 -4.75 -10.96 1.44
N LYS A 51 -4.64 -12.29 1.48
CA LYS A 51 -5.75 -13.16 1.91
C LYS A 51 -6.12 -12.91 3.37
N TYR A 52 -5.11 -12.87 4.24
CA TYR A 52 -5.26 -12.60 5.66
C TYR A 52 -6.04 -11.30 5.91
N ILE A 53 -5.70 -10.20 5.22
CA ILE A 53 -6.41 -8.94 5.43
C ILE A 53 -7.82 -8.96 4.85
N CYS A 54 -8.08 -9.68 3.75
CA CYS A 54 -9.41 -9.75 3.14
C CYS A 54 -10.43 -10.53 4.00
N GLU A 55 -9.96 -11.43 4.87
CA GLU A 55 -10.80 -12.16 5.83
C GLU A 55 -11.16 -11.33 7.06
N ARG A 56 -10.51 -10.18 7.26
CA ARG A 56 -10.77 -9.27 8.36
C ARG A 56 -12.12 -8.55 8.21
N VAL A 57 -12.76 -8.28 9.35
CA VAL A 57 -13.83 -7.27 9.45
C VAL A 57 -13.20 -5.88 9.63
N GLY A 58 -13.40 -5.00 8.66
CA GLY A 58 -12.94 -3.62 8.74
C GLY A 58 -13.67 -2.83 9.82
N GLU A 59 -12.94 -1.95 10.50
CA GLU A 59 -13.43 -1.17 11.65
C GLU A 59 -13.40 0.35 11.39
N PHE A 60 -12.79 0.77 10.29
CA PHE A 60 -12.65 2.18 9.95
C PHE A 60 -13.83 2.66 9.10
N GLU A 61 -14.34 3.83 9.42
CA GLU A 61 -15.25 4.53 8.53
C GLU A 61 -14.45 5.23 7.42
N TYR A 62 -15.12 5.46 6.29
CA TYR A 62 -14.52 6.17 5.17
C TYR A 62 -13.97 7.56 5.59
N ALA A 63 -14.74 8.31 6.38
CA ALA A 63 -14.36 9.64 6.87
C ALA A 63 -13.10 9.60 7.75
N GLU A 64 -12.88 8.52 8.50
CA GLU A 64 -11.70 8.34 9.34
C GLU A 64 -10.44 8.12 8.48
N ILE A 65 -10.53 7.29 7.43
CA ILE A 65 -9.43 7.10 6.47
C ILE A 65 -9.14 8.39 5.72
N GLU A 66 -10.17 9.14 5.34
CA GLU A 66 -9.99 10.46 4.72
C GLU A 66 -9.27 11.45 5.63
N PHE A 67 -9.60 11.46 6.92
CA PHE A 67 -8.94 12.29 7.91
C PHE A 67 -7.46 11.88 8.07
N LEU A 68 -7.18 10.57 8.18
CA LEU A 68 -5.81 10.06 8.21
C LEU A 68 -5.00 10.46 6.97
N LEU A 69 -5.62 10.48 5.78
CA LEU A 69 -4.96 10.93 4.56
C LEU A 69 -4.75 12.46 4.52
N ALA A 70 -5.54 13.25 5.24
CA ALA A 70 -5.35 14.69 5.33
C ALA A 70 -4.20 15.05 6.28
N VAL A 71 -4.14 14.37 7.43
CA VAL A 71 -3.06 14.47 8.42
C VAL A 71 -1.83 13.78 7.83
N SER A 72 -0.90 14.52 7.24
CA SER A 72 0.20 13.92 6.47
C SER A 72 1.19 13.15 7.35
N LEU A 73 0.92 11.86 7.54
CA LEU A 73 1.76 10.92 8.28
C LEU A 73 2.98 10.48 7.47
N THR A 74 4.12 10.34 8.14
CA THR A 74 5.40 9.91 7.57
C THR A 74 5.87 8.64 8.27
N PHE A 75 6.36 7.67 7.49
CA PHE A 75 6.76 6.35 7.98
C PHE A 75 8.13 5.99 7.41
N ASP A 76 9.19 6.18 8.18
CA ASP A 76 10.57 6.05 7.67
C ASP A 76 11.15 4.64 7.84
N ASN A 77 10.64 3.86 8.80
CA ASN A 77 11.16 2.53 9.12
C ASN A 77 10.08 1.64 9.76
N LEU A 78 10.43 0.39 10.08
CA LEU A 78 9.52 -0.57 10.71
C LEU A 78 9.05 -0.12 12.10
N GLU A 79 9.87 0.61 12.85
CA GLU A 79 9.50 1.13 14.17
C GLU A 79 8.41 2.20 14.06
N ALA A 80 8.47 3.03 13.02
CA ALA A 80 7.41 3.98 12.70
C ALA A 80 6.09 3.24 12.37
N ILE A 81 6.16 2.12 11.64
CA ILE A 81 4.98 1.31 11.31
C ILE A 81 4.37 0.69 12.57
N LYS A 82 5.19 0.11 13.46
CA LYS A 82 4.75 -0.45 14.74
C LYS A 82 4.00 0.57 15.59
N ASN A 83 4.47 1.82 15.57
CA ASN A 83 3.99 2.92 16.39
C ASN A 83 3.13 3.92 15.59
N ILE A 84 2.42 3.47 14.56
CA ILE A 84 1.55 4.32 13.73
C ILE A 84 0.59 5.20 14.54
N GLN A 85 0.05 4.68 15.65
CA GLN A 85 -0.84 5.41 16.54
C GLN A 85 -0.16 6.63 17.19
N ASN A 86 1.14 6.51 17.53
CA ASN A 86 1.91 7.62 18.10
C ASN A 86 2.20 8.69 17.03
N ILE A 87 2.55 8.26 15.81
CA ILE A 87 2.75 9.17 14.68
C ILE A 87 1.47 9.95 14.39
N PHE A 88 0.33 9.27 14.46
CA PHE A 88 -0.97 9.90 14.26
C PHE A 88 -1.32 10.90 15.37
N ILE A 89 -1.11 10.57 16.66
CA ILE A 89 -1.43 11.51 17.74
C ILE A 89 -0.53 12.75 17.69
N ASP A 90 0.76 12.58 17.38
CA ASP A 90 1.70 13.67 17.23
C ASP A 90 1.29 14.60 16.07
N ALA A 91 0.89 14.01 14.94
CA ALA A 91 0.46 14.77 13.77
C ALA A 91 -0.89 15.49 13.97
N THR A 92 -1.70 15.07 14.94
CA THR A 92 -3.01 15.67 15.26
C THR A 92 -3.02 16.54 16.52
N ALA A 93 -1.87 16.73 17.18
CA ALA A 93 -1.78 17.43 18.46
C ALA A 93 -2.46 18.80 18.50
N LYS A 94 -2.42 19.55 17.39
CA LYS A 94 -3.06 20.88 17.27
C LYS A 94 -4.60 20.82 17.15
N GLU A 95 -5.14 19.70 16.68
CA GLU A 95 -6.58 19.50 16.43
C GLU A 95 -7.29 18.76 17.58
N ILE A 96 -6.54 18.20 18.53
CA ILE A 96 -7.07 17.44 19.68
C ILE A 96 -8.16 18.22 20.42
N LYS A 97 -7.98 19.53 20.65
CA LYS A 97 -8.95 20.32 21.42
C LYS A 97 -10.35 20.37 20.81
N SER A 98 -10.46 20.31 19.47
CA SER A 98 -11.74 20.41 18.76
C SER A 98 -12.27 19.08 18.23
N LYS A 99 -11.40 18.07 18.08
CA LYS A 99 -11.74 16.76 17.49
C LYS A 99 -11.35 15.57 18.38
N ALA A 100 -11.20 15.80 19.70
CA ALA A 100 -10.70 14.82 20.66
C ALA A 100 -11.32 13.43 20.49
N LYS A 101 -12.65 13.33 20.46
CA LYS A 101 -13.36 12.06 20.33
C LYS A 101 -12.96 11.31 19.05
N ALA A 102 -13.07 11.96 17.89
CA ALA A 102 -12.72 11.35 16.61
C ALA A 102 -11.23 10.94 16.53
N ILE A 103 -10.34 11.77 17.06
CA ILE A 103 -8.90 11.45 17.12
C ILE A 103 -8.65 10.25 18.02
N LEU A 104 -9.24 10.20 19.22
CA LEU A 104 -9.07 9.08 20.14
C LEU A 104 -9.67 7.78 19.61
N ASP A 105 -10.81 7.86 18.91
CA ASP A 105 -11.45 6.69 18.28
C ASP A 105 -10.53 6.11 17.19
N ILE A 106 -9.95 6.95 16.33
CA ILE A 106 -8.98 6.54 15.31
C ILE A 106 -7.71 5.98 15.95
N PHE A 107 -7.18 6.63 16.99
CA PHE A 107 -6.01 6.17 17.73
C PHE A 107 -6.23 4.74 18.25
N ALA A 108 -7.36 4.49 18.91
CA ALA A 108 -7.69 3.17 19.45
C ALA A 108 -7.86 2.09 18.35
N LYS A 109 -8.37 2.46 17.17
CA LYS A 109 -8.43 1.55 16.01
C LYS A 109 -7.04 1.24 15.45
N LEU A 110 -6.16 2.23 15.34
CA LEU A 110 -4.77 2.06 14.89
C LEU A 110 -3.94 1.22 15.86
N GLU A 111 -4.14 1.40 17.16
CA GLU A 111 -3.46 0.65 18.21
C GLU A 111 -3.79 -0.85 18.17
N ARG A 112 -5.06 -1.18 17.91
CA ARG A 112 -5.56 -2.57 17.79
C ARG A 112 -5.03 -3.33 16.58
N LEU A 113 -4.48 -2.64 15.59
CA LEU A 113 -3.86 -3.29 14.44
C LEU A 113 -2.63 -4.08 14.90
N ASN A 114 -2.54 -5.36 14.52
CA ASN A 114 -1.29 -6.10 14.71
C ASN A 114 -0.22 -5.67 13.68
N ILE A 115 1.00 -6.16 13.84
CA ILE A 115 2.14 -5.74 13.00
C ILE A 115 1.92 -5.96 11.49
N ILE A 116 1.30 -7.07 11.10
CA ILE A 116 1.03 -7.39 9.68
C ILE A 116 0.00 -6.40 9.14
N GLU A 117 -1.05 -6.13 9.90
CA GLU A 117 -2.10 -5.20 9.52
C GLU A 117 -1.60 -3.76 9.44
N LYS A 118 -0.78 -3.32 10.41
CA LYS A 118 -0.11 -2.02 10.39
C LYS A 118 0.76 -1.86 9.15
N TYR A 119 1.52 -2.90 8.80
CA TYR A 119 2.32 -2.89 7.59
C TYR A 119 1.46 -2.73 6.33
N ILE A 120 0.43 -3.55 6.17
CA ILE A 120 -0.49 -3.49 5.02
C ILE A 120 -1.21 -2.12 4.95
N PHE A 121 -1.65 -1.60 6.10
CA PHE A 121 -2.29 -0.30 6.21
C PHE A 121 -1.38 0.83 5.70
N VAL A 122 -0.13 0.86 6.15
CA VAL A 122 0.87 1.86 5.74
C VAL A 122 1.19 1.73 4.24
N GLU A 123 1.33 0.52 3.72
CA GLU A 123 1.54 0.30 2.29
C GLU A 123 0.38 0.85 1.44
N ARG A 124 -0.87 0.60 1.86
CA ARG A 124 -2.07 1.14 1.20
C ARG A 124 -2.17 2.67 1.32
N TYR A 125 -1.82 3.22 2.49
CA TYR A 125 -1.73 4.67 2.70
C TYR A 125 -0.75 5.33 1.71
N ARG A 126 0.46 4.77 1.60
CA ARG A 126 1.48 5.24 0.64
C ARG A 126 1.00 5.12 -0.80
N ALA A 127 0.34 4.01 -1.15
CA ALA A 127 -0.21 3.80 -2.49
C ALA A 127 -1.24 4.89 -2.84
N VAL A 128 -2.21 5.16 -1.96
CA VAL A 128 -3.22 6.20 -2.19
C VAL A 128 -2.58 7.58 -2.30
N LYS A 129 -1.68 7.96 -1.39
CA LYS A 129 -0.94 9.24 -1.47
C LYS A 129 -0.15 9.39 -2.77
N ASN A 130 0.43 8.30 -3.28
CA ASN A 130 1.17 8.31 -4.54
C ASN A 130 0.25 8.44 -5.76
N GLN A 131 -0.91 7.79 -5.75
CA GLN A 131 -1.89 7.92 -6.85
C GLN A 131 -2.51 9.32 -6.88
N LEU A 132 -2.88 9.88 -5.73
CA LEU A 132 -3.41 11.25 -5.63
C LEU A 132 -2.45 12.32 -6.18
N LYS A 133 -1.14 12.04 -6.26
CA LYS A 133 -0.14 12.93 -6.89
C LYS A 133 -0.06 12.76 -8.41
N LYS A 134 -0.44 11.60 -8.94
CA LYS A 134 -0.21 11.18 -10.34
C LYS A 134 -1.46 11.30 -11.20
N THR A 135 -2.64 11.03 -10.64
CA THR A 135 -3.91 10.97 -11.37
C THR A 135 -4.89 12.04 -10.86
N LYS A 136 -5.83 12.44 -11.73
CA LYS A 136 -7.04 13.18 -11.33
C LYS A 136 -8.18 12.22 -10.92
N GLU A 137 -7.84 11.01 -10.47
CA GLU A 137 -8.84 10.06 -10.00
C GLU A 137 -9.52 10.58 -8.75
N ASP A 138 -10.79 10.24 -8.57
CA ASP A 138 -11.53 10.62 -7.39
C ASP A 138 -10.91 9.99 -6.14
N LYS A 139 -10.68 10.82 -5.12
CA LYS A 139 -10.08 10.38 -3.85
C LYS A 139 -10.91 9.27 -3.20
N GLY A 140 -12.23 9.32 -3.34
CA GLY A 140 -13.14 8.34 -2.78
C GLY A 140 -13.02 6.97 -3.42
N ASP A 141 -12.87 6.91 -4.74
CA ASP A 141 -12.66 5.65 -5.45
C ASP A 141 -11.33 5.00 -5.05
N LEU A 142 -10.27 5.79 -4.92
CA LEU A 142 -8.96 5.31 -4.46
C LEU A 142 -9.03 4.75 -3.04
N VAL A 143 -9.65 5.48 -2.11
CA VAL A 143 -9.80 5.02 -0.72
C VAL A 143 -10.64 3.74 -0.67
N ARG A 144 -11.79 3.70 -1.37
CA ARG A 144 -12.64 2.52 -1.41
C ARG A 144 -11.91 1.32 -1.99
N TYR A 145 -11.11 1.50 -3.03
CA TYR A 145 -10.33 0.42 -3.62
C TYR A 145 -9.21 -0.07 -2.69
N TYR A 146 -8.33 0.83 -2.26
CA TYR A 146 -7.14 0.46 -1.50
C TYR A 146 -7.43 0.10 -0.05
N PHE A 147 -8.44 0.70 0.60
CA PHE A 147 -8.74 0.44 2.01
C PHE A 147 -9.95 -0.48 2.23
N LYS A 148 -10.54 -1.08 1.18
CA LYS A 148 -11.72 -1.96 1.29
C LYS A 148 -11.69 -2.94 2.50
N PRO A 149 -10.60 -3.69 2.77
CA PRO A 149 -10.52 -4.58 3.92
C PRO A 149 -10.56 -3.92 5.30
N PHE A 150 -10.15 -2.66 5.39
CA PHE A 150 -10.13 -1.89 6.63
C PHE A 150 -11.43 -1.11 6.87
N LEU A 151 -12.22 -0.90 5.82
CA LEU A 151 -13.47 -0.17 5.89
C LEU A 151 -14.59 -1.03 6.48
N THR A 152 -15.44 -0.44 7.31
CA THR A 152 -16.68 -1.07 7.75
C THR A 152 -17.51 -1.46 6.53
N LYS A 153 -18.03 -2.69 6.52
CA LYS A 153 -18.99 -3.12 5.51
C LYS A 153 -20.31 -2.40 5.81
N ASN A 154 -20.58 -1.33 5.07
CA ASN A 154 -21.91 -0.71 5.04
C ASN A 154 -22.90 -1.62 4.33
#